data_AF-A0A3M9LEL4-F1
#
_entry.id   AF-A0A3M9LEL4-F1
#
_cell.length_a   1.000
_cell.length_b   1.000
_cell.length_c   1.000
_cell.angle_alpha   90.00
_cell.angle_beta   90.00
_cell.angle_gamma   90.00
#
_symmetry.space_group_name_H-M   'P 1'
#
loop_
_entity.id
_entity.type
_entity.pdbx_description
1 polymer ?
#
loop_
_entity_poly.entity_id
_entity_poly.type
_entity_poly.pdbx_seq_one_letter_code
_entity_poly.pdbx_strand_id
1 'polypeptide(L)'
;MDEELKEKSYEQPVAKEQAEEEENIPGVVTTTSQEINKFLQKTKAQDFINWGRKNSLWFMAQAMGCCGVEIIVTGMSPMDTDRFGIIPRNSPRQADVMIISGYVTKKYLPALKKLYDQMPSPKWIICMGDCSISGGPFYESYSTVQNIDEIFPVDVFIPGCPPRPEALIQGFLEVQKKIEAKEDKGSGYDR
;
A
#
# COMPACT_ATOMS: atom_id res chain seq x y z
N MET A 1 0.37 -0.16 29.82
CA MET A 1 0.23 1.06 28.99
C MET A 1 0.60 0.84 27.51
N ASP A 2 1.31 -0.23 27.15
CA ASP A 2 1.40 -0.72 25.75
C ASP A 2 0.23 -1.66 25.37
N GLU A 3 -0.44 -2.28 26.35
CA GLU A 3 -1.61 -3.17 26.13
C GLU A 3 -2.91 -2.40 25.83
N GLU A 4 -3.18 -1.29 26.52
CA GLU A 4 -4.37 -0.46 26.25
C GLU A 4 -4.32 0.27 24.89
N LEU A 5 -3.11 0.51 24.36
CA LEU A 5 -2.93 1.00 22.99
C LEU A 5 -3.11 -0.11 21.94
N LYS A 6 -2.85 -1.37 22.32
CA LYS A 6 -3.25 -2.53 21.51
C LYS A 6 -4.78 -2.65 21.55
N GLU A 7 -5.42 -2.67 22.72
CA GLU A 7 -6.88 -2.80 22.83
C GLU A 7 -7.65 -1.66 22.13
N LYS A 8 -7.20 -0.40 22.22
CA LYS A 8 -7.83 0.72 21.49
C LYS A 8 -7.55 0.75 19.98
N SER A 9 -6.68 -0.13 19.48
CA SER A 9 -6.41 -0.29 18.05
C SER A 9 -7.16 -1.47 17.41
N TYR A 10 -7.87 -2.27 18.23
CA TYR A 10 -8.57 -3.50 17.82
C TYR A 10 -10.09 -3.46 18.03
N GLU A 11 -10.72 -2.31 17.80
CA GLU A 11 -12.15 -2.27 17.45
C GLU A 11 -12.31 -1.72 16.04
N GLN A 12 -12.22 -2.61 15.05
CA GLN A 12 -13.18 -2.75 13.95
C GLN A 12 -13.06 -4.20 13.43
N PRO A 13 -14.14 -4.99 13.56
CA PRO A 13 -15.06 -5.03 12.44
C PRO A 13 -16.53 -5.11 12.90
N VAL A 14 -17.30 -4.04 12.72
CA VAL A 14 -18.78 -4.12 12.73
C VAL A 14 -19.31 -3.60 11.40
N ALA A 15 -18.83 -4.23 10.33
CA ALA A 15 -19.42 -4.13 8.99
C ALA A 15 -19.25 -5.44 8.21
N LYS A 16 -19.14 -6.59 8.90
CA LYS A 16 -18.85 -7.89 8.28
C LYS A 16 -19.74 -9.07 8.71
N GLU A 17 -20.87 -8.85 9.40
CA GLU A 17 -21.76 -9.97 9.80
C GLU A 17 -23.15 -9.95 9.12
N GLN A 18 -23.39 -9.12 8.10
CA GLN A 18 -24.72 -9.03 7.46
C GLN A 18 -24.73 -9.15 5.92
N ALA A 19 -23.66 -9.67 5.31
CA ALA A 19 -23.61 -9.89 3.86
C ALA A 19 -23.30 -11.35 3.45
N GLU A 20 -23.34 -12.30 4.40
CA GLU A 20 -22.93 -13.71 4.17
C GLU A 20 -24.08 -14.71 4.02
N GLU A 21 -25.34 -14.27 3.95
CA GLU A 21 -26.46 -15.15 3.55
C GLU A 21 -27.32 -14.48 2.47
N GLU A 22 -26.81 -14.43 1.24
CA GLU A 22 -27.65 -14.30 0.05
C GLU A 22 -27.64 -15.63 -0.72
N GLU A 23 -28.83 -16.22 -0.82
CA GLU A 23 -29.15 -17.58 -1.26
C GLU A 23 -28.57 -17.92 -2.65
N ASN A 24 -27.85 -19.05 -2.72
CA ASN A 24 -27.38 -19.63 -3.97
C ASN A 24 -28.56 -20.31 -4.69
N ILE A 25 -29.30 -19.55 -5.51
CA ILE A 25 -30.35 -20.08 -6.39
C ILE A 25 -29.66 -20.76 -7.58
N PRO A 26 -29.83 -22.08 -7.78
CA PRO A 26 -29.12 -22.80 -8.83
C PRO A 26 -29.59 -22.34 -10.23
N GLY A 27 -28.66 -21.81 -11.03
CA GLY A 27 -28.85 -21.57 -12.46
C GLY A 27 -28.78 -20.11 -12.94
N VAL A 28 -28.60 -19.13 -12.05
CA VAL A 28 -28.45 -17.71 -12.44
C VAL A 28 -27.10 -17.17 -11.97
N VAL A 29 -26.11 -17.18 -12.86
CA VAL A 29 -24.73 -16.72 -12.60
C VAL A 29 -24.64 -15.19 -12.38
N THR A 30 -25.73 -14.46 -12.60
CA THR A 30 -25.75 -12.99 -12.66
C THR A 30 -26.41 -12.30 -11.47
N THR A 31 -26.87 -13.00 -10.44
CA THR A 31 -27.65 -12.36 -9.36
C THR A 31 -26.80 -11.95 -8.16
N THR A 32 -25.70 -12.65 -7.87
CA THR A 32 -24.84 -12.35 -6.71
C THR A 32 -23.73 -11.36 -7.10
N SER A 33 -23.75 -10.17 -6.51
CA SER A 33 -22.75 -9.11 -6.76
C SER A 33 -21.30 -9.59 -6.57
N GLN A 34 -21.07 -10.57 -5.69
CA GLN A 34 -19.74 -11.15 -5.47
C GLN A 34 -19.27 -12.07 -6.60
N GLU A 35 -20.16 -12.85 -7.20
CA GLU A 35 -19.80 -13.75 -8.31
C GLU A 35 -19.53 -12.97 -9.60
N ILE A 36 -20.28 -11.88 -9.82
CA ILE A 36 -20.03 -10.94 -10.92
C ILE A 36 -18.64 -10.32 -10.79
N ASN A 37 -18.25 -9.89 -9.58
CA ASN A 37 -16.90 -9.36 -9.35
C ASN A 37 -15.83 -10.41 -9.64
N LYS A 38 -15.98 -11.64 -9.13
CA LYS A 38 -15.04 -12.75 -9.41
C LYS A 38 -14.97 -13.10 -10.90
N PHE A 39 -16.08 -13.00 -11.63
CA PHE A 39 -16.10 -13.19 -13.08
C PHE A 39 -15.38 -12.05 -13.80
N LEU A 40 -15.71 -10.79 -13.47
CA LEU A 40 -15.07 -9.59 -14.05
C LEU A 40 -13.56 -9.61 -13.84
N GLN A 41 -13.09 -10.02 -12.66
CA GLN A 41 -11.67 -10.16 -12.34
C GLN A 41 -10.92 -11.10 -13.30
N LYS A 42 -11.61 -12.11 -13.85
CA LYS A 42 -11.03 -13.08 -14.79
C LYS A 42 -11.11 -12.63 -16.25
N THR A 43 -11.81 -11.55 -16.55
CA THR A 43 -11.98 -11.07 -17.93
C THR A 43 -10.77 -10.26 -18.42
N LYS A 44 -10.61 -10.21 -19.76
CA LYS A 44 -9.62 -9.35 -20.43
C LYS A 44 -9.82 -7.85 -20.16
N ALA A 45 -11.03 -7.45 -19.77
CA ALA A 45 -11.30 -6.07 -19.38
C ALA A 45 -10.55 -5.70 -18.09
N GLN A 46 -10.42 -6.64 -17.14
CA GLN A 46 -9.62 -6.41 -15.94
C GLN A 46 -8.14 -6.28 -16.27
N ASP A 47 -7.63 -7.07 -17.21
CA ASP A 47 -6.24 -6.99 -17.66
C ASP A 47 -5.94 -5.61 -18.27
N PHE A 48 -6.88 -5.06 -19.04
CA PHE A 48 -6.78 -3.71 -19.58
C PHE A 48 -6.78 -2.63 -18.49
N ILE A 49 -7.64 -2.76 -17.48
CA ILE A 49 -7.67 -1.83 -16.33
C ILE A 49 -6.34 -1.91 -15.55
N ASN A 50 -5.82 -3.13 -15.33
CA ASN A 50 -4.56 -3.33 -14.61
C ASN A 50 -3.36 -2.83 -15.42
N TRP A 51 -3.41 -2.93 -16.75
CA TRP A 51 -2.45 -2.27 -17.63
C TRP A 51 -2.48 -0.74 -17.45
N GLY A 52 -3.66 -0.13 -17.33
CA GLY A 52 -3.79 1.30 -17.02
C GLY A 52 -3.19 1.65 -15.64
N ARG A 53 -3.53 0.87 -14.61
CA ARG A 53 -3.05 1.08 -13.23
C ARG A 53 -1.53 0.95 -13.10
N LYS A 54 -0.92 -0.07 -13.70
CA LYS A 54 0.53 -0.30 -13.58
C LYS A 54 1.36 0.80 -14.27
N ASN A 55 0.85 1.38 -15.35
CA ASN A 55 1.55 2.42 -16.12
C ASN A 55 1.35 3.84 -15.58
N SER A 56 0.49 4.03 -14.57
CA SER A 56 0.19 5.34 -13.99
C SER A 56 0.12 5.23 -12.47
N LEU A 57 1.26 5.03 -11.83
CA LEU A 57 1.33 4.93 -10.37
C LEU A 57 1.59 6.29 -9.76
N TRP A 58 0.57 6.88 -9.13
CA TRP A 58 0.71 8.15 -8.45
C TRP A 58 1.01 7.92 -6.98
N PHE A 59 2.22 8.29 -6.56
CA PHE A 59 2.68 7.99 -5.22
C PHE A 59 2.66 9.21 -4.32
N MET A 60 2.27 9.01 -3.07
CA MET A 60 2.49 9.92 -1.97
C MET A 60 3.68 9.42 -1.15
N ALA A 61 4.72 10.24 -1.06
CA ALA A 61 5.88 9.96 -0.23
C ALA A 61 5.67 10.49 1.19
N GLN A 62 5.60 9.59 2.16
CA GLN A 62 5.74 9.94 3.56
C GLN A 62 7.21 9.82 3.97
N ALA A 63 7.93 10.94 3.85
CA ALA A 63 9.34 11.06 4.19
C ALA A 63 9.52 11.44 5.68
N MET A 64 9.79 10.44 6.52
CA MET A 64 9.94 10.63 7.98
C MET A 64 11.38 10.48 8.48
N GLY A 65 12.34 10.24 7.58
CA GLY A 65 13.75 10.10 7.92
C GLY A 65 14.66 10.25 6.70
N CYS A 66 15.86 9.68 6.78
CA CYS A 66 16.88 9.80 5.73
C CYS A 66 16.41 9.32 4.36
N CYS A 67 15.61 8.25 4.29
CA CYS A 67 15.11 7.66 3.03
C CYS A 67 14.30 8.63 2.15
N GLY A 68 13.82 9.75 2.71
CA GLY A 68 13.14 10.79 1.94
C GLY A 68 14.05 11.48 0.92
N VAL A 69 15.36 11.58 1.18
CA VAL A 69 16.31 12.19 0.25
C VAL A 69 16.46 11.30 -0.99
N GLU A 70 16.52 9.99 -0.80
CA GLU A 70 16.62 9.02 -1.90
C GLU A 70 15.38 9.03 -2.79
N ILE A 71 14.19 9.29 -2.25
CA ILE A 71 12.98 9.51 -3.07
C ILE A 71 13.17 10.70 -4.00
N ILE A 72 13.70 11.82 -3.48
CA ILE A 72 13.95 13.02 -4.29
C ILE A 72 14.96 12.72 -5.39
N VAL A 73 16.06 12.03 -5.06
CA VAL A 73 17.09 11.63 -6.04
C VAL A 73 16.52 10.71 -7.11
N THR A 74 15.56 9.85 -6.76
CA THR A 74 14.91 8.95 -7.73
C THR A 74 14.07 9.76 -8.74
N GLY A 75 13.49 10.88 -8.32
CA GLY A 75 12.79 11.83 -9.21
C GLY A 75 13.70 12.79 -9.99
N MET A 76 15.03 12.77 -9.76
CA MET A 76 15.98 13.62 -10.49
C MET A 76 16.40 12.99 -11.83
N SER A 77 16.99 13.80 -12.70
CA SER A 77 17.36 13.43 -14.08
C SER A 77 18.15 12.13 -14.27
N PRO A 78 19.04 11.67 -13.34
CA PRO A 78 19.79 10.44 -13.57
C PRO A 78 18.90 9.18 -13.53
N MET A 79 17.85 9.20 -12.73
CA MET A 79 17.03 8.02 -12.43
C MET A 79 15.62 8.14 -13.00
N ASP A 80 15.08 9.36 -13.00
CA ASP A 80 13.82 9.82 -13.56
C ASP A 80 12.69 8.79 -13.47
N THR A 81 11.88 8.87 -12.42
CA THR A 81 10.68 8.03 -12.26
C THR A 81 9.55 8.40 -13.20
N ASP A 82 9.52 9.63 -13.72
CA ASP A 82 8.41 10.13 -14.54
C ASP A 82 8.31 9.36 -15.87
N ARG A 83 9.45 8.89 -16.41
CA ARG A 83 9.48 8.03 -17.61
C ARG A 83 8.69 6.72 -17.49
N PHE A 84 8.46 6.25 -16.26
CA PHE A 84 7.68 5.04 -15.99
C PHE A 84 6.21 5.34 -15.63
N GLY A 85 5.78 6.61 -15.75
CA GLY A 85 4.46 7.05 -15.31
C GLY A 85 4.30 7.09 -13.79
N ILE A 86 5.43 7.16 -13.06
CA ILE A 86 5.46 7.19 -11.60
C ILE A 86 5.63 8.64 -11.14
N ILE A 87 4.54 9.25 -10.69
CA ILE A 87 4.46 10.69 -10.43
C ILE A 87 4.20 10.95 -8.94
N PRO A 88 4.94 11.87 -8.29
CA PRO A 88 4.66 12.27 -6.93
C PRO A 88 3.37 13.11 -6.86
N ARG A 89 2.40 12.71 -6.04
CA ARG A 89 1.19 13.48 -5.70
C ARG A 89 1.09 13.66 -4.19
N ASN A 90 1.16 14.91 -3.75
CA ASN A 90 1.18 15.26 -2.32
C ASN A 90 -0.20 15.22 -1.64
N SER A 91 -1.29 15.01 -2.38
CA SER A 91 -2.63 14.88 -1.80
C SER A 91 -3.05 13.40 -1.73
N PRO A 92 -3.47 12.88 -0.56
CA PRO A 92 -3.75 11.45 -0.42
C PRO A 92 -4.97 11.03 -1.24
N ARG A 93 -5.91 11.95 -1.48
CA ARG A 93 -7.10 11.72 -2.29
C ARG A 93 -6.83 11.49 -3.78
N GLN A 94 -5.63 11.83 -4.24
CA GLN A 94 -5.20 11.65 -5.62
C GLN A 94 -4.02 10.68 -5.73
N ALA A 95 -3.59 10.08 -4.63
CA ALA A 95 -2.48 9.14 -4.65
C ALA A 95 -3.04 7.72 -4.56
N ASP A 96 -2.43 6.82 -5.31
CA ASP A 96 -2.77 5.40 -5.33
C ASP A 96 -1.73 4.60 -4.54
N VAL A 97 -0.47 5.04 -4.51
CA VAL A 97 0.62 4.39 -3.77
C VAL A 97 1.03 5.25 -2.58
N MET A 98 1.10 4.69 -1.38
CA MET A 98 1.71 5.35 -0.23
C MET A 98 3.09 4.75 0.03
N ILE A 99 4.14 5.56 -0.06
CA ILE A 99 5.48 5.15 0.33
C ILE A 99 5.72 5.57 1.77
N ILE A 100 5.96 4.60 2.63
CA ILE A 100 6.39 4.84 4.00
C ILE A 100 7.91 4.76 4.01
N SER A 101 8.58 5.91 4.06
CA SER A 101 10.03 6.00 3.94
C SER A 101 10.68 6.54 5.21
N GLY A 102 11.43 5.66 5.89
CA GLY A 102 12.06 5.96 7.18
C GLY A 102 11.28 5.44 8.39
N TYR A 103 11.67 5.89 9.59
CA TYR A 103 11.07 5.45 10.84
C TYR A 103 9.70 6.11 11.06
N VAL A 104 8.75 5.38 11.64
CA VAL A 104 7.48 5.93 12.11
C VAL A 104 7.54 6.07 13.62
N THR A 105 7.18 7.25 14.13
CA THR A 105 7.03 7.47 15.57
C THR A 105 5.62 7.10 16.03
N LYS A 106 5.49 6.58 17.25
CA LYS A 106 4.19 6.26 17.89
C LYS A 106 3.24 7.48 17.88
N LYS A 107 3.79 8.69 18.02
CA LYS A 107 3.03 9.96 17.97
C LYS A 107 2.48 10.27 16.58
N TYR A 108 3.21 9.94 15.52
CA TYR A 108 2.82 10.23 14.14
C TYR A 108 1.89 9.17 13.54
N LEU A 109 1.94 7.95 14.06
CA LEU A 109 1.12 6.82 13.62
C LEU A 109 -0.37 7.15 13.38
N PRO A 110 -1.11 7.83 14.29
CA PRO A 110 -2.52 8.16 14.03
C PRO A 110 -2.72 9.11 12.84
N ALA A 111 -1.78 10.02 12.58
CA ALA A 111 -1.83 10.89 11.40
C ALA A 111 -1.58 10.09 10.12
N LEU A 112 -0.63 9.14 10.15
CA LEU A 112 -0.36 8.24 9.04
C LEU A 112 -1.57 7.35 8.72
N LYS A 113 -2.24 6.82 9.74
CA LYS A 113 -3.48 6.04 9.57
C LYS A 113 -4.59 6.87 8.90
N LYS A 114 -4.77 8.11 9.35
CA LYS A 114 -5.73 9.04 8.74
C LYS A 114 -5.42 9.33 7.27
N LEU A 115 -4.15 9.44 6.89
CA LEU A 115 -3.77 9.63 5.49
C LEU A 115 -4.13 8.41 4.65
N TYR A 116 -3.82 7.21 5.13
CA TYR A 116 -4.17 5.97 4.48
C TYR A 116 -5.70 5.79 4.33
N ASP A 117 -6.46 6.16 5.35
CA ASP A 117 -7.93 6.10 5.32
C ASP A 117 -8.52 7.09 4.30
N GLN A 118 -7.85 8.21 4.04
CA GLN A 118 -8.27 9.20 3.05
C GLN A 118 -7.94 8.83 1.60
N MET A 119 -7.07 7.83 1.38
CA MET A 119 -6.74 7.36 0.03
C MET A 119 -7.88 6.52 -0.56
N PRO A 120 -8.25 6.77 -1.84
CA PRO A 120 -9.25 5.97 -2.55
C PRO A 120 -8.76 4.54 -2.75
N SER A 121 -9.69 3.60 -3.00
CA SER A 121 -9.37 2.25 -3.47
C SER A 121 -9.31 2.23 -5.00
N PRO A 122 -8.36 1.52 -5.65
CA PRO A 122 -7.30 0.67 -5.11
C PRO A 122 -6.11 1.47 -4.57
N LYS A 123 -5.50 1.00 -3.47
CA LYS A 123 -4.34 1.64 -2.86
C LYS A 123 -3.27 0.65 -2.46
N TRP A 124 -2.01 1.00 -2.71
CA TRP A 124 -0.86 0.15 -2.44
C TRP A 124 0.09 0.81 -1.44
N ILE A 125 0.81 -0.01 -0.68
CA ILE A 125 1.80 0.48 0.28
C ILE A 125 3.17 -0.11 -0.03
N ILE A 126 4.16 0.78 -0.12
CA ILE A 126 5.57 0.43 -0.23
C ILE A 126 6.28 0.86 1.05
N CYS A 127 6.91 -0.09 1.73
CA CYS A 127 7.81 0.20 2.84
C CYS A 127 9.24 0.36 2.32
N MET A 128 9.80 1.55 2.51
CA MET A 128 11.14 1.89 2.05
C MET A 128 12.09 2.06 3.23
N GLY A 129 13.09 1.19 3.26
CA GLY A 129 14.19 1.19 4.21
C GLY A 129 13.88 0.44 5.50
N ASP A 130 14.93 -0.02 6.16
CA ASP A 130 14.86 -0.97 7.29
C ASP A 130 14.08 -0.40 8.48
N CYS A 131 14.13 0.92 8.67
CA CYS A 131 13.35 1.63 9.67
C CYS A 131 11.83 1.41 9.55
N SER A 132 11.33 1.24 8.34
CA SER A 132 9.90 1.02 8.06
C SER A 132 9.52 -0.47 8.08
N ILE A 133 10.46 -1.35 7.79
CA ILE A 133 10.25 -2.80 7.68
C ILE A 133 10.27 -3.44 9.06
N SER A 134 11.32 -3.15 9.83
CA SER A 134 11.61 -3.81 11.12
C SER A 134 12.05 -2.83 12.20
N GLY A 135 11.89 -1.52 12.01
CA GLY A 135 12.34 -0.49 12.95
C GLY A 135 13.83 -0.14 12.79
N GLY A 136 14.59 -0.98 12.09
CA GLY A 136 15.97 -0.74 11.68
C GLY A 136 16.89 -0.40 12.88
N PRO A 137 17.77 0.61 12.76
CA PRO A 137 18.64 1.05 13.86
C PRO A 137 17.88 1.53 15.11
N PHE A 138 16.58 1.82 14.98
CA PHE A 138 15.74 2.33 16.06
C PHE A 138 14.79 1.26 16.64
N TYR A 139 15.09 -0.03 16.43
CA TYR A 139 14.25 -1.12 16.91
C TYR A 139 13.98 -1.06 18.44
N GLU A 140 15.02 -0.74 19.22
CA GLU A 140 14.94 -0.65 20.69
C GLU A 140 14.47 0.73 21.20
N SER A 141 14.11 1.66 20.31
CA SER A 141 13.67 2.99 20.73
C SER A 141 12.24 2.97 21.30
N TYR A 142 12.02 3.70 22.39
CA TYR A 142 10.71 3.81 23.03
C TYR A 142 9.66 4.52 22.15
N SER A 143 10.13 5.32 21.20
CA SER A 143 9.32 6.27 20.44
C SER A 143 8.92 5.80 19.05
N THR A 144 9.59 4.77 18.52
CA THR A 144 9.38 4.24 17.18
C THR A 144 8.41 3.06 17.19
N VAL A 145 7.81 2.79 16.03
CA VAL A 145 7.04 1.58 15.76
C VAL A 145 7.97 0.59 15.09
N GLN A 146 8.05 -0.64 15.58
CA GLN A 146 8.98 -1.64 15.04
C GLN A 146 8.50 -2.21 13.70
N ASN A 147 7.25 -2.65 13.60
CA ASN A 147 6.74 -3.29 12.39
C ASN A 147 5.53 -2.53 11.84
N ILE A 148 5.64 -2.03 10.62
CA ILE A 148 4.55 -1.29 9.97
C ILE A 148 3.55 -2.25 9.31
N ASP A 149 4.00 -3.44 8.93
CA ASP A 149 3.14 -4.48 8.31
C ASP A 149 2.03 -4.99 9.24
N GLU A 150 2.23 -4.89 10.57
CA GLU A 150 1.18 -5.23 11.54
C GLU A 150 0.00 -4.23 11.51
N ILE A 151 0.24 -3.01 11.03
CA ILE A 151 -0.74 -1.91 11.08
C ILE A 151 -1.34 -1.66 9.70
N PHE A 152 -0.52 -1.75 8.67
CA PHE A 152 -0.87 -1.45 7.30
C PHE A 152 -0.62 -2.66 6.40
N PRO A 153 -1.49 -2.96 5.42
CA PRO A 153 -1.24 -4.04 4.49
C PRO A 153 -0.14 -3.64 3.50
N VAL A 154 1.10 -4.03 3.75
CA VAL A 154 2.23 -3.68 2.88
C VAL A 154 2.31 -4.62 1.69
N ASP A 155 2.47 -4.07 0.48
CA ASP A 155 2.62 -4.84 -0.76
C ASP A 155 4.08 -5.17 -1.04
N VAL A 156 4.98 -4.20 -0.92
CA VAL A 156 6.41 -4.36 -1.28
C VAL A 156 7.30 -3.76 -0.20
N PHE A 157 8.33 -4.52 0.16
CA PHE A 157 9.39 -4.10 1.08
C PHE A 157 10.67 -3.84 0.29
N ILE A 158 11.30 -2.68 0.53
CA ILE A 158 12.56 -2.28 -0.12
C ILE A 158 13.62 -2.14 0.98
N PRO A 159 14.51 -3.15 1.16
CA PRO A 159 15.52 -3.13 2.22
C PRO A 159 16.62 -2.09 1.94
N GLY A 160 17.13 -1.45 3.00
CA GLY A 160 18.25 -0.51 2.95
C GLY A 160 18.21 0.61 4.00
N CYS A 161 19.32 1.31 4.19
CA CYS A 161 19.43 2.39 5.20
C CYS A 161 20.42 3.51 4.78
N PRO A 162 20.07 4.40 3.83
CA PRO A 162 18.89 4.35 2.97
C PRO A 162 19.10 3.44 1.74
N PRO A 163 18.04 2.87 1.15
CA PRO A 163 18.16 2.07 -0.06
C PRO A 163 18.57 2.94 -1.26
N ARG A 164 19.38 2.39 -2.17
CA ARG A 164 19.77 3.12 -3.39
C ARG A 164 18.54 3.47 -4.24
N PRO A 165 18.58 4.59 -4.99
CA PRO A 165 17.45 4.98 -5.86
C PRO A 165 17.09 3.90 -6.89
N GLU A 166 18.06 3.09 -7.34
CA GLU A 166 17.83 1.95 -8.24
C GLU A 166 16.92 0.89 -7.59
N ALA A 167 17.12 0.62 -6.30
CA ALA A 167 16.30 -0.31 -5.54
C ALA A 167 14.87 0.23 -5.37
N LEU A 168 14.70 1.55 -5.26
CA LEU A 168 13.37 2.16 -5.22
C LEU A 168 12.63 1.95 -6.55
N ILE A 169 13.28 2.19 -7.69
CA ILE A 169 12.69 1.90 -9.02
C ILE A 169 12.34 0.42 -9.14
N GLN A 170 13.23 -0.48 -8.72
CA GLN A 170 12.95 -1.91 -8.74
C GLN A 170 11.72 -2.26 -7.87
N GLY A 171 11.56 -1.63 -6.71
CA GLY A 171 10.39 -1.81 -5.87
C GLY A 171 9.09 -1.40 -6.56
N PHE A 172 9.09 -0.29 -7.31
CA PHE A 172 7.94 0.09 -8.13
C PHE A 172 7.66 -0.91 -9.27
N LEU A 173 8.70 -1.38 -9.96
CA LEU A 173 8.54 -2.41 -10.99
C LEU A 173 7.94 -3.70 -10.39
N GLU A 174 8.28 -4.04 -9.16
CA GLU A 174 7.70 -5.18 -8.46
C GLU A 174 6.22 -4.97 -8.14
N VAL A 175 5.83 -3.76 -7.71
CA VAL A 175 4.40 -3.40 -7.57
C VAL A 175 3.66 -3.53 -8.90
N GLN A 176 4.24 -3.04 -9.99
CA GLN A 176 3.66 -3.15 -11.33
C GLN A 176 3.44 -4.62 -11.74
N LYS A 177 4.41 -5.51 -11.46
CA LYS A 177 4.27 -6.94 -11.70
C LYS A 177 3.16 -7.56 -10.84
N LYS A 178 3.04 -7.18 -9.57
CA LYS A 178 1.97 -7.67 -8.69
C LYS A 178 0.58 -7.26 -9.18
N ILE A 179 0.43 -6.02 -9.66
CA ILE A 179 -0.82 -5.52 -10.26
C ILE A 179 -1.16 -6.31 -11.54
N GLU A 180 -0.16 -6.62 -12.36
CA GLU A 180 -0.33 -7.44 -13.57
C GLU A 180 -0.70 -8.89 -13.24
N ALA A 181 -0.06 -9.48 -12.22
CA ALA A 181 -0.33 -10.84 -11.75
C ALA A 181 -1.65 -10.97 -10.97
N LYS A 182 -2.28 -9.86 -10.57
CA LYS A 182 -3.47 -9.82 -9.70
C LYS A 182 -3.23 -10.42 -8.31
N GLU A 183 -2.00 -10.33 -7.82
CA GLU A 183 -1.58 -10.81 -6.50
C GLU A 183 -1.36 -9.65 -5.51
N ASP A 184 -1.90 -8.48 -5.82
CA ASP A 184 -1.73 -7.27 -5.01
C ASP A 184 -2.76 -7.19 -3.87
N LYS A 185 -2.33 -6.73 -2.68
CA LYS A 185 -3.21 -6.61 -1.52
C LYS A 185 -4.13 -5.38 -1.61
N GLY A 186 -3.81 -4.44 -2.52
CA GLY A 186 -4.49 -3.15 -2.67
C GLY A 186 -5.82 -3.20 -3.41
N SER A 187 -5.92 -4.02 -4.45
CA SER A 187 -7.13 -4.19 -5.27
C SER A 187 -8.19 -5.10 -4.64
N GLY A 188 -7.81 -5.91 -3.65
CA GLY A 188 -8.73 -6.77 -2.90
C GLY A 188 -9.20 -8.01 -3.66
N TYR A 189 -8.39 -8.57 -4.57
CA TYR A 189 -8.73 -9.82 -5.25
C TYR A 189 -8.91 -11.02 -4.29
N ASP A 190 -8.23 -10.99 -3.13
CA ASP A 190 -8.23 -12.04 -2.11
C ASP A 190 -9.00 -11.69 -0.83
N ARG A 191 -9.86 -10.65 -0.83
CA ARG A 191 -10.59 -10.19 0.37
C ARG A 191 -12.11 -10.29 0.28
#